data_AF-A0A960SR51-F1
#
_entry.id   AF-A0A960SR51-F1
#
_cell.length_a   1.000
_cell.length_b   1.000
_cell.length_c   1.000
_cell.angle_alpha   90.00
_cell.angle_beta   90.00
_cell.angle_gamma   90.00
#
_symmetry.space_group_name_H-M   'P 1'
#
loop_
_entity.id
_entity.type
_entity.pdbx_description
1 polymer ?
#
loop_
_entity_poly.entity_id
_entity_poly.type
_entity_poly.pdbx_seq_one_letter_code
_entity_poly.pdbx_strand_id
1 'polypeptide(L)'
;GSLFTRLRDGLELPVRLWLINEDGRPRFTGKGRIPDLDQPSSGSAKIDVYRWAMERYLQPGRCHPDMAAYYIDAFWLQAARQGSPDLHTLSNHDYFIANAAFFFDLSAWADEAPNDDPLQVLGADRDMLLRILRRLNALGGERVLKIGGFTPWPFKYTDARGVGGRHGGVPTEWEFSRLISEHNAYVEADAAGLSSMANASFHRHYPLADHHPQPNPRTSFEDWQAKGLVNTNGVVVPRLYIGHYVGDYDAPAWLYKAVPAFFQDPARGTVPLGWAFNPNLADRAPQALVYSRRHATTNDFFIAGDSGAGYLNPRALTIRRDSDLPSGLMAWVTHNQRYFAQWDLDITGFVLDGAGGASTGLEYAAYARFSPGGLGTHFEEGPALHGGVPTCPEQDLPDAVDAAAERLAAYGRKHADGPAFFWARSILKSPTWYRDVSDRLRSRHPELDFEVVAPCTFFGLIRLTLERTPTEGGIR
;
A
#
# COMPACT_ATOMS: atom_id res chain seq x y z
N GLY A 1 -21.31 -5.94 32.24
CA GLY A 1 -21.52 -7.03 31.26
C GLY A 1 -21.02 -6.61 29.91
N SER A 2 -20.46 -7.54 29.12
CA SER A 2 -20.01 -7.27 27.75
C SER A 2 -21.20 -7.00 26.80
N LEU A 3 -20.93 -6.51 25.58
CA LEU A 3 -21.97 -6.40 24.55
C LEU A 3 -22.63 -7.77 24.30
N PHE A 4 -21.84 -8.85 24.23
CA PHE A 4 -22.35 -10.21 24.08
C PHE A 4 -23.36 -10.58 25.19
N THR A 5 -23.02 -10.33 26.46
CA THR A 5 -23.94 -10.59 27.59
C THR A 5 -25.22 -9.76 27.47
N ARG A 6 -25.11 -8.49 27.05
CA ARG A 6 -26.29 -7.64 26.83
C ARG A 6 -27.18 -8.14 25.69
N LEU A 7 -26.59 -8.58 24.59
CA LEU A 7 -27.31 -9.13 23.43
C LEU A 7 -28.00 -10.45 23.77
N ARG A 8 -27.31 -11.36 24.47
CA ARG A 8 -27.84 -12.67 24.86
C ARG A 8 -28.88 -12.58 25.97
N ASP A 9 -28.56 -11.89 27.07
CA ASP A 9 -29.39 -11.91 28.28
C ASP A 9 -30.45 -10.80 28.27
N GLY A 10 -30.16 -9.65 27.65
CA GLY A 10 -31.05 -8.50 27.62
C GLY A 10 -31.96 -8.44 26.39
N LEU A 11 -31.47 -8.89 25.23
CA LEU A 11 -32.24 -8.92 23.98
C LEU A 11 -32.61 -10.34 23.53
N GLU A 12 -32.30 -11.35 24.35
CA GLU A 12 -32.64 -12.76 24.11
C GLU A 12 -32.19 -13.28 22.73
N LEU A 13 -31.09 -12.73 22.19
CA LEU A 13 -30.58 -13.15 20.90
C LEU A 13 -29.96 -14.56 21.00
N PRO A 14 -30.40 -15.52 20.17
CA PRO A 14 -29.91 -16.88 20.25
C PRO A 14 -28.45 -16.98 19.79
N VAL A 15 -27.61 -17.60 20.63
CA VAL A 15 -26.22 -17.89 20.27
C VAL A 15 -26.20 -19.00 19.23
N ARG A 16 -25.82 -18.67 17.99
CA ARG A 16 -25.75 -19.64 16.88
C ARG A 16 -24.49 -20.50 16.91
N LEU A 17 -23.42 -20.00 17.52
CA LEU A 17 -22.12 -20.65 17.54
C LEU A 17 -21.31 -20.20 18.76
N TRP A 18 -20.74 -21.17 19.44
CA TRP A 18 -19.81 -20.98 20.55
C TRP A 18 -18.38 -21.29 20.09
N LEU A 19 -17.47 -20.31 20.21
CA LEU A 19 -16.02 -20.49 19.97
C LEU A 19 -15.22 -20.67 21.26
N ILE A 20 -15.90 -20.54 22.39
CA ILE A 20 -15.49 -20.91 23.75
C ILE A 20 -16.55 -21.84 24.31
N ASN A 21 -16.24 -22.72 25.25
CA ASN A 21 -17.28 -23.50 25.90
C ASN A 21 -18.22 -22.58 26.71
N GLU A 22 -19.46 -23.01 26.97
CA GLU A 22 -20.44 -22.20 27.71
C GLU A 22 -19.97 -21.87 29.15
N ASP A 23 -19.10 -22.71 29.71
CA ASP A 23 -18.44 -22.51 31.00
C ASP A 23 -17.22 -21.56 30.93
N GLY A 24 -16.95 -20.97 29.77
CA GLY A 24 -15.86 -20.04 29.53
C GLY A 24 -14.49 -20.68 29.25
N ARG A 25 -14.36 -22.02 29.33
CA ARG A 25 -13.08 -22.67 29.03
C ARG A 25 -12.76 -22.63 27.53
N PRO A 26 -11.48 -22.59 27.14
CA PRO A 26 -11.07 -22.65 25.74
C PRO A 26 -11.63 -23.89 25.05
N ARG A 27 -12.22 -23.70 23.88
CA ARG A 27 -12.71 -24.79 23.04
C ARG A 27 -11.55 -25.46 22.29
N PHE A 28 -10.64 -24.64 21.75
CA PHE A 28 -9.40 -25.07 21.12
C PHE A 28 -8.29 -25.04 22.18
N THR A 29 -7.60 -26.17 22.35
CA THR A 29 -6.61 -26.34 23.43
C THR A 29 -5.21 -26.69 22.92
N GLY A 30 -5.05 -26.94 21.61
CA GLY A 30 -3.82 -27.47 21.04
C GLY A 30 -3.55 -28.93 21.44
N LYS A 31 -4.52 -29.65 22.01
CA LYS A 31 -4.36 -31.05 22.46
C LYS A 31 -5.48 -31.95 21.98
N GLY A 32 -5.18 -33.23 21.81
CA GLY A 32 -6.17 -34.25 21.43
C GLY A 32 -6.64 -34.07 19.99
N ARG A 33 -7.93 -33.76 19.81
CA ARG A 33 -8.57 -33.61 18.49
C ARG A 33 -9.11 -32.20 18.33
N ILE A 34 -9.10 -31.70 17.09
CA ILE A 34 -9.68 -30.41 16.78
C ILE A 34 -11.20 -30.49 16.99
N PRO A 35 -11.82 -29.56 17.74
CA PRO A 35 -13.27 -29.54 17.96
C PRO A 35 -14.06 -29.67 16.63
N ASP A 36 -15.13 -30.45 16.63
CA ASP A 36 -16.00 -30.74 15.46
C ASP A 36 -15.34 -31.46 14.28
N LEU A 37 -14.02 -31.68 14.30
CA LEU A 37 -13.30 -32.32 13.20
C LEU A 37 -12.78 -33.69 13.61
N ASP A 38 -12.70 -34.59 12.63
CA ASP A 38 -12.10 -35.91 12.78
C ASP A 38 -10.56 -35.87 12.62
N GLN A 39 -9.92 -34.82 13.13
CA GLN A 39 -8.48 -34.54 12.90
C GLN A 39 -7.73 -34.37 14.21
N PRO A 40 -6.49 -34.89 14.33
CA PRO A 40 -5.64 -34.62 15.49
C PRO A 40 -5.27 -33.12 15.55
N SER A 41 -5.09 -32.63 16.78
CA SER A 41 -4.53 -31.31 17.03
C SER A 41 -3.16 -31.14 16.36
N SER A 42 -2.88 -29.92 15.93
CA SER A 42 -1.57 -29.47 15.47
C SER A 42 -0.52 -29.29 16.58
N GLY A 43 -0.95 -29.29 17.85
CA GLY A 43 -0.14 -28.87 19.00
C GLY A 43 -0.33 -27.39 19.35
N SER A 44 -1.04 -26.62 18.53
CA SER A 44 -1.30 -25.19 18.72
C SER A 44 -2.80 -24.91 18.67
N ALA A 45 -3.33 -24.25 19.71
CA ALA A 45 -4.73 -23.83 19.73
C ALA A 45 -5.05 -22.82 18.61
N LYS A 46 -4.07 -21.95 18.29
CA LYS A 46 -4.15 -20.97 17.21
C LYS A 46 -4.25 -21.65 15.84
N ILE A 47 -3.39 -22.61 15.55
CA ILE A 47 -3.45 -23.34 14.27
C ILE A 47 -4.69 -24.23 14.18
N ASP A 48 -5.11 -24.84 15.29
CA ASP A 48 -6.34 -25.66 15.33
C ASP A 48 -7.60 -24.86 15.00
N VAL A 49 -7.73 -23.62 15.50
CA VAL A 49 -8.90 -22.78 15.19
C VAL A 49 -8.92 -22.39 13.71
N TYR A 50 -7.76 -22.12 13.09
CA TYR A 50 -7.70 -21.82 11.67
C TYR A 50 -7.98 -23.04 10.79
N ARG A 51 -7.51 -24.24 11.16
CA ARG A 51 -7.89 -25.48 10.48
C ARG A 51 -9.39 -25.71 10.55
N TRP A 52 -9.99 -25.56 11.73
CA TRP A 52 -11.44 -25.65 11.91
C TRP A 52 -12.20 -24.60 11.07
N ALA A 53 -11.75 -23.35 11.07
CA ALA A 53 -12.38 -22.28 10.31
C ALA A 53 -12.29 -22.52 8.80
N MET A 54 -11.13 -23.02 8.32
CA MET A 54 -10.96 -23.39 6.92
C MET A 54 -11.93 -24.49 6.51
N GLU A 55 -12.00 -25.61 7.24
CA GLU A 55 -12.92 -26.72 6.92
C GLU A 55 -14.39 -26.29 6.92
N ARG A 56 -14.77 -25.39 7.83
CA ARG A 56 -16.17 -24.98 8.00
C ARG A 56 -16.62 -23.90 7.01
N TYR A 57 -15.72 -22.98 6.63
CA TYR A 57 -16.09 -21.78 5.89
C TYR A 57 -15.33 -21.61 4.57
N LEU A 58 -14.02 -21.82 4.57
CA LEU A 58 -13.20 -21.53 3.40
C LEU A 58 -13.18 -22.68 2.38
N GLN A 59 -13.07 -23.93 2.83
CA GLN A 59 -13.13 -25.10 1.96
C GLN A 59 -14.49 -25.24 1.26
N PRO A 60 -15.64 -25.04 1.92
CA PRO A 60 -16.93 -25.11 1.25
C PRO A 60 -17.30 -23.86 0.43
N GLY A 61 -16.41 -22.85 0.33
CA GLY A 61 -16.66 -21.62 -0.44
C GLY A 61 -17.69 -20.69 0.17
N ARG A 62 -17.80 -20.63 1.51
CA ARG A 62 -18.75 -19.75 2.22
C ARG A 62 -18.21 -18.36 2.51
N CYS A 63 -16.92 -18.14 2.31
CA CYS A 63 -16.29 -16.83 2.41
C CYS A 63 -16.22 -16.16 1.05
N HIS A 64 -16.07 -14.83 1.04
CA HIS A 64 -15.82 -14.07 -0.18
C HIS A 64 -14.58 -14.63 -0.91
N PRO A 65 -14.66 -14.93 -2.21
CA PRO A 65 -13.56 -15.58 -2.93
C PRO A 65 -12.35 -14.66 -3.12
N ASP A 66 -12.56 -13.34 -3.14
CA ASP A 66 -11.53 -12.34 -3.46
C ASP A 66 -11.25 -11.35 -2.33
N MET A 67 -11.63 -11.69 -1.09
CA MET A 67 -11.42 -10.81 0.05
C MET A 67 -11.06 -11.57 1.32
N ALA A 68 -10.02 -11.11 2.00
CA ALA A 68 -9.61 -11.57 3.31
C ALA A 68 -9.20 -10.39 4.22
N ALA A 69 -8.99 -10.68 5.49
CA ALA A 69 -8.76 -9.68 6.52
C ALA A 69 -7.63 -10.13 7.45
N TYR A 70 -6.48 -9.46 7.37
CA TYR A 70 -5.32 -9.66 8.24
C TYR A 70 -5.37 -8.67 9.41
N TYR A 71 -6.11 -9.01 10.45
CA TYR A 71 -6.31 -8.13 11.60
C TYR A 71 -5.96 -8.83 12.90
N ILE A 72 -5.33 -8.07 13.80
CA ILE A 72 -4.99 -8.56 15.13
C ILE A 72 -6.23 -9.03 15.89
N ASP A 73 -6.13 -10.21 16.50
CA ASP A 73 -7.16 -10.73 17.39
C ASP A 73 -7.19 -9.98 18.74
N ALA A 74 -7.96 -10.49 19.72
CA ALA A 74 -8.10 -9.84 21.03
C ALA A 74 -6.80 -9.77 21.87
N PHE A 75 -5.66 -10.30 21.38
CA PHE A 75 -4.36 -10.20 22.03
C PHE A 75 -3.94 -8.76 22.33
N TRP A 76 -4.32 -7.79 21.50
CA TRP A 76 -4.01 -6.37 21.73
C TRP A 76 -4.49 -5.86 23.11
N LEU A 77 -5.50 -6.50 23.71
CA LEU A 77 -5.99 -6.16 25.06
C LEU A 77 -4.91 -6.35 26.14
N GLN A 78 -3.98 -7.30 25.95
CA GLN A 78 -2.85 -7.53 26.86
C GLN A 78 -1.81 -6.41 26.78
N ALA A 79 -1.82 -5.68 25.67
CA ALA A 79 -0.84 -4.67 25.28
C ALA A 79 -1.51 -3.33 24.91
N ALA A 80 -2.70 -3.04 25.46
CA ALA A 80 -3.56 -1.95 24.98
C ALA A 80 -2.93 -0.53 25.08
N ARG A 81 -1.80 -0.40 25.79
CA ARG A 81 -1.03 0.85 25.94
C ARG A 81 0.16 0.96 24.97
N GLN A 82 0.42 -0.04 24.13
CA GLN A 82 1.51 -0.03 23.15
C GLN A 82 1.21 0.84 21.91
N GLY A 83 -0.04 1.30 21.76
CA GLY A 83 -0.50 2.11 20.63
C GLY A 83 -1.54 3.16 20.99
N SER A 84 -1.99 3.92 19.99
CA SER A 84 -3.18 4.78 20.15
C SER A 84 -4.42 3.92 20.44
N PRO A 85 -5.47 4.49 21.09
CA PRO A 85 -6.65 3.72 21.48
C PRO A 85 -7.36 3.01 20.33
N ASP A 86 -7.17 3.45 19.09
CA ASP A 86 -7.77 2.90 17.88
C ASP A 86 -6.79 2.09 17.02
N LEU A 87 -5.54 1.90 17.46
CA LEU A 87 -4.51 1.22 16.67
C LEU A 87 -4.78 -0.27 16.44
N HIS A 88 -5.64 -0.86 17.26
CA HIS A 88 -6.09 -2.24 17.13
C HIS A 88 -7.05 -2.48 15.95
N THR A 89 -7.42 -1.44 15.19
CA THR A 89 -8.14 -1.51 13.91
C THR A 89 -9.48 -2.25 13.89
N LEU A 90 -10.09 -2.55 15.05
CA LEU A 90 -11.39 -3.24 15.14
C LEU A 90 -12.50 -2.51 14.38
N SER A 91 -12.42 -1.17 14.28
CA SER A 91 -13.38 -0.37 13.53
C SER A 91 -13.42 -0.73 12.03
N ASN A 92 -12.31 -1.20 11.47
CA ASN A 92 -12.18 -1.62 10.08
C ASN A 92 -12.90 -2.94 9.78
N HIS A 93 -13.18 -3.75 10.80
CA HIS A 93 -13.74 -5.09 10.62
C HIS A 93 -15.15 -5.04 10.00
N ASP A 94 -15.88 -3.93 10.14
CA ASP A 94 -17.25 -3.78 9.67
C ASP A 94 -17.38 -4.10 8.17
N TYR A 95 -16.47 -3.58 7.34
CA TYR A 95 -16.44 -3.80 5.90
C TYR A 95 -16.18 -5.27 5.55
N PHE A 96 -15.19 -5.89 6.20
CA PHE A 96 -14.80 -7.27 5.92
C PHE A 96 -15.84 -8.28 6.42
N ILE A 97 -16.47 -8.00 7.56
CA ILE A 97 -17.62 -8.77 8.08
C ILE A 97 -18.81 -8.66 7.12
N ALA A 98 -19.14 -7.46 6.65
CA ALA A 98 -20.24 -7.24 5.71
C ALA A 98 -20.05 -7.96 4.36
N ASN A 99 -18.81 -8.28 4.00
CA ASN A 99 -18.50 -9.05 2.79
C ASN A 99 -18.28 -10.55 3.05
N ALA A 100 -18.41 -11.04 4.30
CA ALA A 100 -18.06 -12.41 4.66
C ALA A 100 -16.60 -12.79 4.30
N ALA A 101 -15.66 -11.85 4.48
CA ALA A 101 -14.24 -12.10 4.29
C ALA A 101 -13.69 -13.08 5.34
N PHE A 102 -12.65 -13.84 4.97
CA PHE A 102 -11.96 -14.72 5.91
C PHE A 102 -10.93 -13.93 6.72
N PHE A 103 -11.06 -13.97 8.06
CA PHE A 103 -10.14 -13.29 8.97
C PHE A 103 -8.99 -14.21 9.39
N PHE A 104 -7.78 -13.65 9.47
CA PHE A 104 -6.61 -14.32 10.01
C PHE A 104 -5.65 -13.34 10.69
N ASP A 105 -4.82 -13.89 11.56
CA ASP A 105 -3.77 -13.22 12.31
C ASP A 105 -2.66 -14.26 12.51
N LEU A 106 -1.70 -14.27 11.58
CA LEU A 106 -0.67 -15.30 11.46
C LEU A 106 0.66 -14.64 11.08
N SER A 107 1.74 -15.04 11.75
CA SER A 107 3.10 -14.61 11.41
C SER A 107 3.51 -15.05 10.01
N ALA A 108 4.24 -14.18 9.30
CA ALA A 108 4.86 -14.49 8.02
C ALA A 108 6.18 -15.27 8.17
N TRP A 109 6.75 -15.31 9.38
CA TRP A 109 8.07 -15.87 9.65
C TRP A 109 8.05 -17.37 9.95
N ALA A 110 9.04 -18.10 9.42
CA ALA A 110 9.24 -19.52 9.66
C ALA A 110 10.25 -19.82 10.78
N ASP A 111 11.12 -18.86 11.07
CA ASP A 111 12.35 -19.06 11.84
C ASP A 111 12.20 -18.72 13.32
N GLU A 112 11.09 -18.11 13.74
CA GLU A 112 10.74 -17.83 15.13
C GLU A 112 9.29 -18.19 15.47
N ALA A 113 9.03 -18.48 16.75
CA ALA A 113 7.68 -18.65 17.26
C ALA A 113 7.08 -17.27 17.54
N PRO A 114 5.80 -17.04 17.22
CA PRO A 114 5.16 -15.77 17.51
C PRO A 114 4.90 -15.60 19.01
N ASN A 115 4.85 -14.34 19.45
CA ASN A 115 4.66 -13.97 20.85
C ASN A 115 3.27 -14.32 21.41
N ASP A 116 2.28 -14.57 20.56
CA ASP A 116 0.93 -14.95 20.95
C ASP A 116 0.69 -16.46 21.04
N ASP A 117 1.64 -17.28 20.56
CA ASP A 117 1.66 -18.73 20.74
C ASP A 117 3.12 -19.25 20.75
N PRO A 118 3.89 -18.95 21.83
CA PRO A 118 5.34 -19.14 21.86
C PRO A 118 5.79 -20.61 21.95
N LEU A 119 4.85 -21.54 22.14
CA LEU A 119 5.12 -22.97 22.24
C LEU A 119 4.76 -23.74 20.96
N GLN A 120 4.27 -23.05 19.92
CA GLN A 120 3.98 -23.69 18.65
C GLN A 120 5.26 -24.22 17.98
N VAL A 121 5.09 -25.18 17.07
CA VAL A 121 6.18 -25.61 16.17
C VAL A 121 6.59 -24.43 15.29
N LEU A 122 7.90 -24.22 15.13
CA LEU A 122 8.43 -23.15 14.28
C LEU A 122 7.84 -23.22 12.86
N GLY A 123 7.37 -22.09 12.36
CA GLY A 123 6.75 -21.94 11.05
C GLY A 123 5.30 -22.42 10.93
N ALA A 124 4.66 -22.90 11.99
CA ALA A 124 3.27 -23.37 11.89
C ALA A 124 2.30 -22.24 11.49
N ASP A 125 2.50 -21.01 11.98
CA ASP A 125 1.78 -19.81 11.54
C ASP A 125 1.92 -19.56 10.03
N ARG A 126 3.16 -19.51 9.52
CA ARG A 126 3.46 -19.28 8.11
C ARG A 126 2.88 -20.37 7.22
N ASP A 127 3.01 -21.63 7.62
CA ASP A 127 2.44 -22.75 6.88
C ASP A 127 0.92 -22.66 6.80
N MET A 128 0.28 -22.24 7.89
CA MET A 128 -1.16 -22.01 7.93
C MET A 128 -1.57 -20.83 7.04
N LEU A 129 -0.80 -19.74 7.05
CA LEU A 129 -1.00 -18.60 6.17
C LEU A 129 -0.94 -19.02 4.70
N LEU A 130 0.09 -19.76 4.29
CA LEU A 130 0.22 -20.27 2.92
C LEU A 130 -0.96 -21.18 2.52
N ARG A 131 -1.46 -22.02 3.44
CA ARG A 131 -2.65 -22.85 3.19
C ARG A 131 -3.90 -22.00 2.94
N ILE A 132 -4.10 -20.94 3.73
CA ILE A 132 -5.22 -20.00 3.57
C ILE A 132 -5.10 -19.27 2.23
N LEU A 133 -3.92 -18.73 1.91
CA LEU A 133 -3.66 -17.98 0.68
C LEU A 133 -3.85 -18.84 -0.57
N ARG A 134 -3.34 -20.08 -0.58
CA ARG A 134 -3.57 -21.03 -1.70
C ARG A 134 -5.05 -21.32 -1.89
N ARG A 135 -5.81 -21.50 -0.81
CA ARG A 135 -7.25 -21.75 -0.90
C ARG A 135 -8.01 -20.53 -1.42
N LEU A 136 -7.69 -19.33 -0.93
CA LEU A 136 -8.28 -18.09 -1.41
C LEU A 136 -7.96 -17.85 -2.89
N ASN A 137 -6.71 -18.03 -3.30
CA ASN A 137 -6.32 -17.94 -4.71
C ASN A 137 -7.11 -18.94 -5.59
N ALA A 138 -7.27 -20.18 -5.15
CA ALA A 138 -8.06 -21.18 -5.87
C ALA A 138 -9.56 -20.83 -5.99
N LEU A 139 -10.14 -20.13 -5.01
CA LEU A 139 -11.51 -19.61 -5.06
C LEU A 139 -11.60 -18.36 -5.96
N GLY A 140 -10.56 -17.54 -5.97
CA GLY A 140 -10.45 -16.30 -6.74
C GLY A 140 -10.16 -16.49 -8.23
N GLY A 141 -9.48 -17.57 -8.59
CA GLY A 141 -9.04 -17.84 -9.96
C GLY A 141 -8.03 -16.77 -10.43
N GLU A 142 -8.34 -16.11 -11.56
CA GLU A 142 -7.48 -15.07 -12.14
C GLU A 142 -7.66 -13.67 -11.50
N ARG A 143 -8.51 -13.55 -10.47
CA ARG A 143 -8.74 -12.27 -9.78
C ARG A 143 -7.64 -11.98 -8.77
N VAL A 144 -7.42 -10.70 -8.51
CA VAL A 144 -6.47 -10.25 -7.50
C VAL A 144 -7.20 -10.14 -6.15
N LEU A 145 -6.73 -10.90 -5.15
CA LEU A 145 -7.29 -10.95 -3.81
C LEU A 145 -6.99 -9.65 -3.05
N LYS A 146 -8.04 -9.01 -2.49
CA LYS A 146 -7.88 -7.92 -1.53
C LYS A 146 -7.66 -8.49 -0.13
N ILE A 147 -6.60 -8.04 0.55
CA ILE A 147 -6.41 -8.31 1.97
C ILE A 147 -6.40 -6.99 2.73
N GLY A 148 -7.42 -6.73 3.54
CA GLY A 148 -7.39 -5.58 4.45
C GLY A 148 -6.61 -5.86 5.70
N GLY A 149 -6.11 -4.81 6.34
CA GLY A 149 -5.32 -4.92 7.57
C GLY A 149 -3.82 -4.87 7.28
N PHE A 150 -3.01 -5.18 8.29
CA PHE A 150 -1.56 -5.03 8.17
C PHE A 150 -0.81 -5.75 9.29
N THR A 151 0.51 -5.88 9.15
CA THR A 151 1.37 -6.37 10.22
C THR A 151 1.16 -5.50 11.47
N PRO A 152 0.75 -6.09 12.61
CA PRO A 152 0.45 -5.33 13.82
C PRO A 152 1.75 -5.01 14.58
N TRP A 153 2.60 -4.15 14.00
CA TRP A 153 3.95 -3.86 14.48
C TRP A 153 4.06 -3.70 16.00
N PRO A 154 3.24 -2.87 16.66
CA PRO A 154 3.43 -2.64 18.08
C PRO A 154 2.92 -3.78 18.95
N PHE A 155 2.30 -4.83 18.41
CA PHE A 155 1.62 -5.87 19.19
C PHE A 155 2.13 -7.30 18.93
N LYS A 156 2.39 -7.68 17.66
CA LYS A 156 2.81 -9.05 17.30
C LYS A 156 3.87 -9.08 16.21
N TYR A 157 4.64 -10.18 16.20
CA TYR A 157 5.53 -10.62 15.11
C TYR A 157 6.73 -9.72 14.77
N THR A 158 7.03 -8.73 15.60
CA THR A 158 8.15 -7.81 15.36
C THR A 158 9.05 -7.64 16.58
N ASP A 159 10.20 -7.00 16.36
CA ASP A 159 11.15 -6.57 17.38
C ASP A 159 10.74 -5.29 18.13
N ALA A 160 9.53 -4.77 17.88
CA ALA A 160 9.02 -3.60 18.58
C ALA A 160 9.08 -3.83 20.11
N ARG A 161 9.34 -2.74 20.84
CA ARG A 161 9.58 -2.79 22.28
C ARG A 161 8.41 -3.47 23.00
N GLY A 162 8.70 -4.62 23.61
CA GLY A 162 7.73 -5.38 24.40
C GLY A 162 6.92 -6.43 23.63
N VAL A 163 7.17 -6.61 22.33
CA VAL A 163 6.58 -7.68 21.51
C VAL A 163 7.40 -8.96 21.60
N GLY A 164 8.73 -8.85 21.45
CA GLY A 164 9.67 -9.96 21.66
C GLY A 164 10.01 -10.79 20.42
N GLY A 165 9.63 -10.35 19.22
CA GLY A 165 10.11 -10.94 17.96
C GLY A 165 11.53 -10.49 17.61
N ARG A 166 12.13 -11.12 16.59
CA ARG A 166 13.50 -10.83 16.12
C ARG A 166 13.55 -9.92 14.90
N HIS A 167 12.47 -9.87 14.13
CA HIS A 167 12.42 -9.14 12.86
C HIS A 167 11.83 -7.74 13.01
N GLY A 168 12.38 -6.77 12.29
CA GLY A 168 11.86 -5.40 12.28
C GLY A 168 10.43 -5.30 11.74
N GLY A 169 9.74 -4.20 12.06
CA GLY A 169 8.41 -3.91 11.53
C GLY A 169 8.35 -3.91 10.00
N VAL A 170 9.19 -3.11 9.35
CA VAL A 170 9.28 -3.03 7.88
C VAL A 170 9.72 -4.36 7.25
N PRO A 171 10.77 -5.07 7.75
CA PRO A 171 11.06 -6.43 7.29
C PRO A 171 9.85 -7.39 7.35
N THR A 172 9.07 -7.34 8.43
CA THR A 172 7.91 -8.23 8.63
C THR A 172 6.75 -7.87 7.71
N GLU A 173 6.49 -6.58 7.51
CA GLU A 173 5.59 -6.08 6.46
C GLU A 173 6.01 -6.64 5.09
N TRP A 174 7.27 -6.45 4.70
CA TRP A 174 7.72 -6.81 3.36
C TRP A 174 7.69 -8.30 3.12
N GLU A 175 8.02 -9.12 4.13
CA GLU A 175 7.88 -10.57 4.01
C GLU A 175 6.40 -10.96 3.84
N PHE A 176 5.48 -10.37 4.61
CA PHE A 176 4.05 -10.59 4.42
C PHE A 176 3.58 -10.17 3.01
N SER A 177 3.91 -8.95 2.59
CA SER A 177 3.59 -8.41 1.26
C SER A 177 4.13 -9.28 0.14
N ARG A 178 5.36 -9.80 0.26
CA ARG A 178 5.94 -10.76 -0.68
C ARG A 178 5.09 -12.03 -0.74
N LEU A 179 4.82 -12.68 0.40
CA LEU A 179 4.06 -13.93 0.45
C LEU A 179 2.66 -13.80 -0.17
N ILE A 180 1.94 -12.71 0.11
CA ILE A 180 0.60 -12.50 -0.46
C ILE A 180 0.67 -12.18 -1.96
N SER A 181 1.69 -11.44 -2.41
CA SER A 181 1.90 -11.13 -3.83
C SER A 181 2.09 -12.39 -4.67
N GLU A 182 2.83 -13.37 -4.14
CA GLU A 182 3.00 -14.68 -4.78
C GLU A 182 1.68 -15.45 -4.97
N HIS A 183 0.62 -15.05 -4.27
CA HIS A 183 -0.72 -15.62 -4.33
C HIS A 183 -1.75 -14.72 -5.03
N ASN A 184 -1.29 -13.77 -5.87
CA ASN A 184 -2.12 -12.77 -6.57
C ASN A 184 -2.92 -11.90 -5.59
N ALA A 185 -2.31 -11.48 -4.49
CA ALA A 185 -2.98 -10.61 -3.52
C ALA A 185 -2.20 -9.32 -3.29
N TYR A 186 -2.93 -8.27 -2.93
CA TYR A 186 -2.37 -7.03 -2.39
C TYR A 186 -2.92 -6.80 -0.98
N VAL A 187 -2.14 -6.05 -0.19
CA VAL A 187 -2.59 -5.51 1.08
C VAL A 187 -3.17 -4.12 0.87
N GLU A 188 -4.30 -3.88 1.51
CA GLU A 188 -4.85 -2.55 1.73
C GLU A 188 -4.49 -2.18 3.17
N ALA A 189 -3.35 -1.50 3.31
CA ALA A 189 -2.54 -1.48 4.50
C ALA A 189 -3.13 -0.60 5.60
N ASP A 190 -3.93 -1.16 6.51
CA ASP A 190 -4.31 -0.44 7.74
C ASP A 190 -3.14 -0.43 8.75
N ALA A 191 -1.99 0.08 8.30
CA ALA A 191 -0.71 0.14 8.98
C ALA A 191 -0.70 1.15 10.13
N ALA A 192 0.31 1.04 11.02
CA ALA A 192 0.35 1.81 12.26
C ALA A 192 0.30 3.33 12.04
N GLY A 193 -0.41 4.05 12.92
CA GLY A 193 -0.65 5.49 12.78
C GLY A 193 -2.13 5.78 12.51
N LEU A 194 -2.46 6.32 11.34
CA LEU A 194 -3.84 6.68 10.96
C LEU A 194 -4.70 5.45 10.58
N SER A 195 -4.54 4.30 11.25
CA SER A 195 -4.99 2.97 10.80
C SER A 195 -6.49 2.65 10.87
N SER A 196 -7.23 3.30 11.78
CA SER A 196 -8.64 2.99 12.02
C SER A 196 -9.61 3.84 11.21
N MET A 197 -10.56 3.20 10.54
CA MET A 197 -11.68 3.80 9.83
C MET A 197 -12.99 3.15 10.30
N ALA A 198 -13.96 3.97 10.66
CA ALA A 198 -15.30 3.50 10.99
C ALA A 198 -16.22 3.55 9.75
N ASN A 199 -17.28 2.74 9.78
CA ASN A 199 -18.41 2.78 8.86
C ASN A 199 -18.04 2.52 7.39
N ALA A 200 -16.94 1.83 7.11
CA ALA A 200 -16.56 1.48 5.73
C ALA A 200 -17.63 0.60 5.05
N SER A 201 -18.33 -0.25 5.82
CA SER A 201 -19.50 -1.03 5.35
C SER A 201 -20.68 -0.16 4.91
N PHE A 202 -20.82 1.06 5.45
CA PHE A 202 -21.81 2.04 5.03
C PHE A 202 -21.30 2.88 3.86
N HIS A 203 -20.06 3.37 3.95
CA HIS A 203 -19.46 4.26 2.96
C HIS A 203 -19.34 3.64 1.57
N ARG A 204 -19.14 2.32 1.46
CA ARG A 204 -19.11 1.58 0.19
C ARG A 204 -20.34 1.78 -0.71
N HIS A 205 -21.46 2.25 -0.15
CA HIS A 205 -22.68 2.53 -0.91
C HIS A 205 -22.69 3.89 -1.60
N TYR A 206 -21.61 4.68 -1.48
CA TYR A 206 -21.48 5.93 -2.23
C TYR A 206 -21.55 5.65 -3.75
N PRO A 207 -22.40 6.36 -4.51
CA PRO A 207 -22.56 6.11 -5.93
C PRO A 207 -21.36 6.68 -6.72
N LEU A 208 -20.35 5.84 -6.94
CA LEU A 208 -19.21 6.18 -7.79
C LEU A 208 -19.64 6.25 -9.26
N ALA A 209 -19.17 7.27 -9.98
CA ALA A 209 -19.25 7.29 -11.43
C ALA A 209 -18.28 6.27 -12.06
N ASP A 210 -18.58 5.86 -13.29
CA ASP A 210 -17.73 4.98 -14.09
C ASP A 210 -16.37 5.62 -14.43
N HIS A 211 -16.32 6.95 -14.45
CA HIS A 211 -15.11 7.72 -14.75
C HIS A 211 -15.06 9.03 -13.94
N HIS A 212 -13.87 9.32 -13.38
CA HIS A 212 -13.52 10.54 -12.65
C HIS A 212 -12.25 11.13 -13.29
N PRO A 213 -12.38 12.22 -14.07
CA PRO A 213 -11.24 12.77 -14.79
C PRO A 213 -10.16 13.33 -13.86
N GLN A 214 -8.93 13.41 -14.37
CA GLN A 214 -7.86 14.17 -13.76
C GLN A 214 -8.25 15.66 -13.77
N PRO A 215 -8.38 16.34 -12.61
CA PRO A 215 -8.85 17.72 -12.59
C PRO A 215 -7.92 18.68 -13.32
N ASN A 216 -6.61 18.42 -13.25
CA ASN A 216 -5.59 19.18 -13.97
C ASN A 216 -5.10 18.41 -15.20
N PRO A 217 -5.04 19.06 -16.38
CA PRO A 217 -4.62 18.38 -17.60
C PRO A 217 -3.16 17.96 -17.53
N ARG A 218 -2.85 16.86 -18.21
CA ARG A 218 -1.46 16.46 -18.48
C ARG A 218 -0.82 17.54 -19.37
N THR A 219 0.36 18.00 -18.99
CA THR A 219 1.11 19.02 -19.75
C THR A 219 1.70 18.44 -21.02
N SER A 220 1.59 19.20 -22.12
CA SER A 220 2.16 18.90 -23.43
C SER A 220 3.61 19.38 -23.57
N PHE A 221 4.27 19.01 -24.68
CA PHE A 221 5.58 19.53 -25.03
C PHE A 221 5.55 21.05 -25.23
N GLU A 222 4.50 21.58 -25.84
CA GLU A 222 4.25 23.01 -26.03
C GLU A 222 4.14 23.74 -24.69
N ASP A 223 3.48 23.14 -23.69
CA ASP A 223 3.40 23.70 -22.34
C ASP A 223 4.79 23.77 -21.68
N TRP A 224 5.63 22.76 -21.88
CA TRP A 224 7.00 22.74 -21.35
C TRP A 224 7.88 23.79 -22.01
N GLN A 225 7.71 24.02 -23.33
CA GLN A 225 8.40 25.10 -24.04
C GLN A 225 7.92 26.48 -23.57
N ALA A 226 6.60 26.68 -23.43
CA ALA A 226 6.03 27.93 -22.96
C ALA A 226 6.49 28.30 -21.54
N LYS A 227 6.72 27.30 -20.69
CA LYS A 227 7.28 27.46 -19.33
C LYS A 227 8.81 27.55 -19.29
N GLY A 228 9.49 27.43 -20.43
CA GLY A 228 10.95 27.46 -20.50
C GLY A 228 11.64 26.26 -19.83
N LEU A 229 10.92 25.13 -19.66
CA LEU A 229 11.49 23.87 -19.16
C LEU A 229 12.19 23.11 -20.28
N VAL A 230 11.77 23.36 -21.53
CA VAL A 230 12.33 22.79 -22.75
C VAL A 230 12.64 23.93 -23.72
N ASN A 231 13.83 23.92 -24.32
CA ASN A 231 14.22 24.96 -25.28
C ASN A 231 13.64 24.73 -26.69
N THR A 232 13.89 25.66 -27.62
CA THR A 232 13.41 25.58 -29.01
C THR A 232 13.94 24.38 -29.79
N ASN A 233 15.06 23.80 -29.35
CA ASN A 233 15.64 22.58 -29.94
C ASN A 233 15.07 21.30 -29.32
N GLY A 234 14.11 21.42 -28.40
CA GLY A 234 13.47 20.32 -27.67
C GLY A 234 14.35 19.69 -26.59
N VAL A 235 15.38 20.39 -26.11
CA VAL A 235 16.27 19.90 -25.05
C VAL A 235 15.77 20.44 -23.71
N VAL A 236 15.68 19.58 -22.70
CA VAL A 236 15.31 19.95 -21.33
C VAL A 236 16.37 20.89 -20.76
N VAL A 237 15.93 21.99 -20.15
CA VAL A 237 16.84 22.99 -19.58
C VAL A 237 17.56 22.41 -18.35
N PRO A 238 18.89 22.54 -18.23
CA PRO A 238 19.64 22.03 -17.09
C PRO A 238 19.24 22.71 -15.78
N ARG A 239 18.48 22.00 -14.95
CA ARG A 239 17.96 22.41 -13.64
C ARG A 239 17.74 21.21 -12.74
N LEU A 240 17.61 21.43 -11.44
CA LEU A 240 17.01 20.44 -10.56
C LEU A 240 15.48 20.47 -10.68
N TYR A 241 14.90 19.42 -11.27
CA TYR A 241 13.46 19.19 -11.28
C TYR A 241 13.08 18.35 -10.06
N ILE A 242 12.08 18.83 -9.30
CA ILE A 242 11.58 18.16 -8.11
C ILE A 242 10.12 17.79 -8.36
N GLY A 243 9.81 16.50 -8.27
CA GLY A 243 8.44 16.00 -8.27
C GLY A 243 8.09 15.50 -6.87
N HIS A 244 7.02 16.03 -6.28
CA HIS A 244 6.56 15.59 -4.96
C HIS A 244 5.62 14.39 -5.07
N TYR A 245 6.09 13.24 -4.59
CA TYR A 245 5.25 12.08 -4.25
C TYR A 245 4.67 12.31 -2.85
N VAL A 246 3.40 12.71 -2.82
CA VAL A 246 2.65 12.90 -1.57
C VAL A 246 2.10 11.56 -1.15
N GLY A 247 2.94 10.86 -0.39
CA GLY A 247 2.95 9.42 -0.32
C GLY A 247 2.07 8.81 0.75
N ASP A 248 2.16 7.48 0.74
CA ASP A 248 1.71 6.58 1.80
C ASP A 248 0.19 6.34 1.79
N TYR A 249 -0.59 6.84 0.82
CA TYR A 249 -2.03 6.54 0.78
C TYR A 249 -2.37 5.15 0.20
N ASP A 250 -1.87 4.11 0.84
CA ASP A 250 -2.18 2.68 0.66
C ASP A 250 -3.25 2.16 1.63
N ALA A 251 -3.63 3.00 2.61
CA ALA A 251 -4.67 2.78 3.60
C ALA A 251 -5.91 3.67 3.40
N PRO A 252 -7.14 3.13 3.44
CA PRO A 252 -8.36 3.94 3.34
C PRO A 252 -8.55 4.83 4.58
N ALA A 253 -8.05 4.39 5.74
CA ALA A 253 -8.09 5.18 6.97
C ALA A 253 -7.21 6.44 6.87
N TRP A 254 -6.13 6.39 6.11
CA TRP A 254 -5.24 7.54 5.92
C TRP A 254 -5.92 8.57 5.02
N LEU A 255 -6.59 8.15 3.94
CA LEU A 255 -7.48 9.04 3.18
C LEU A 255 -8.59 9.62 4.05
N TYR A 256 -9.30 8.77 4.79
CA TYR A 256 -10.44 9.14 5.62
C TYR A 256 -10.08 10.22 6.66
N LYS A 257 -8.87 10.15 7.24
CA LYS A 257 -8.41 11.11 8.26
C LYS A 257 -7.67 12.31 7.67
N ALA A 258 -6.84 12.11 6.65
CA ALA A 258 -5.96 13.16 6.12
C ALA A 258 -6.66 14.08 5.12
N VAL A 259 -7.55 13.56 4.25
CA VAL A 259 -8.22 14.38 3.24
C VAL A 259 -8.97 15.56 3.88
N PRO A 260 -9.81 15.38 4.93
CA PRO A 260 -10.46 16.52 5.59
C PRO A 260 -9.49 17.59 6.09
N ALA A 261 -8.34 17.20 6.64
CA ALA A 261 -7.36 18.13 7.20
C ALA A 261 -6.54 18.83 6.10
N PHE A 262 -5.94 18.07 5.18
CA PHE A 262 -5.05 18.61 4.16
C PHE A 262 -5.80 19.33 3.04
N PHE A 263 -7.05 18.94 2.77
CA PHE A 263 -7.91 19.67 1.84
C PHE A 263 -8.52 20.95 2.43
N GLN A 264 -8.14 21.31 3.66
CA GLN A 264 -8.39 22.62 4.27
C GLN A 264 -7.10 23.41 4.55
N ASP A 265 -5.92 22.84 4.28
CA ASP A 265 -4.65 23.52 4.49
C ASP A 265 -4.56 24.76 3.58
N PRO A 266 -4.30 25.96 4.14
CA PRO A 266 -4.28 27.22 3.37
C PRO A 266 -3.12 27.30 2.37
N ALA A 267 -2.10 26.45 2.50
CA ALA A 267 -1.00 26.36 1.54
C ALA A 267 -1.31 25.44 0.35
N ARG A 268 -2.43 24.69 0.38
CA ARG A 268 -2.75 23.82 -0.76
C ARG A 268 -2.95 24.65 -2.02
N GLY A 269 -2.34 24.19 -3.10
CA GLY A 269 -2.36 24.89 -4.38
C GLY A 269 -1.18 25.83 -4.61
N THR A 270 -0.28 26.06 -3.64
CA THR A 270 0.90 26.93 -3.84
C THR A 270 2.08 26.23 -4.51
N VAL A 271 2.17 24.90 -4.38
CA VAL A 271 3.19 24.06 -5.02
C VAL A 271 2.53 22.84 -5.66
N PRO A 272 3.03 22.31 -6.81
CA PRO A 272 2.53 21.07 -7.39
C PRO A 272 2.69 19.88 -6.45
N LEU A 273 1.61 19.15 -6.21
CA LEU A 273 1.56 17.97 -5.34
C LEU A 273 1.01 16.77 -6.12
N GLY A 274 1.76 15.68 -6.17
CA GLY A 274 1.30 14.38 -6.65
C GLY A 274 0.71 13.55 -5.51
N TRP A 275 -0.59 13.71 -5.24
CA TRP A 275 -1.35 12.90 -4.28
C TRP A 275 -1.36 11.44 -4.72
N ALA A 276 -0.58 10.61 -4.04
CA ALA A 276 -0.37 9.20 -4.37
C ALA A 276 -1.47 8.30 -3.77
N PHE A 277 -2.72 8.60 -4.13
CA PHE A 277 -3.89 7.92 -3.62
C PHE A 277 -4.13 6.61 -4.37
N ASN A 278 -4.00 5.47 -3.67
CA ASN A 278 -4.34 4.19 -4.27
C ASN A 278 -5.82 4.14 -4.67
N PRO A 279 -6.16 3.89 -5.95
CA PRO A 279 -7.53 4.00 -6.44
C PRO A 279 -8.47 2.91 -5.91
N ASN A 280 -7.97 1.75 -5.47
CA ASN A 280 -8.78 0.70 -4.83
C ASN A 280 -9.35 1.11 -3.47
N LEU A 281 -8.80 2.16 -2.84
CA LEU A 281 -9.32 2.68 -1.57
C LEU A 281 -10.75 3.22 -1.72
N ALA A 282 -11.21 3.47 -2.95
CA ALA A 282 -12.59 3.78 -3.27
C ALA A 282 -13.60 2.72 -2.80
N ASP A 283 -13.17 1.48 -2.55
CA ASP A 283 -14.06 0.43 -2.04
C ASP A 283 -14.53 0.69 -0.59
N ARG A 284 -13.72 1.39 0.21
CA ARG A 284 -14.01 1.69 1.64
C ARG A 284 -14.17 3.18 1.92
N ALA A 285 -13.39 4.04 1.26
CA ALA A 285 -13.41 5.49 1.41
C ALA A 285 -13.75 6.25 0.11
N PRO A 286 -14.79 5.86 -0.65
CA PRO A 286 -15.13 6.51 -1.92
C PRO A 286 -15.39 8.02 -1.78
N GLN A 287 -16.03 8.42 -0.68
CA GLN A 287 -16.34 9.82 -0.40
C GLN A 287 -15.09 10.69 -0.30
N ALA A 288 -13.97 10.16 0.23
CA ALA A 288 -12.74 10.92 0.38
C ALA A 288 -12.07 11.17 -0.98
N LEU A 289 -12.02 10.14 -1.83
CA LEU A 289 -11.48 10.26 -3.20
C LEU A 289 -12.34 11.16 -4.09
N VAL A 290 -13.67 11.05 -4.02
CA VAL A 290 -14.54 11.93 -4.79
C VAL A 290 -14.45 13.37 -4.30
N TYR A 291 -14.36 13.58 -2.99
CA TYR A 291 -14.16 14.91 -2.42
C TYR A 291 -12.83 15.52 -2.89
N SER A 292 -11.73 14.78 -2.85
CA SER A 292 -10.44 15.29 -3.29
C SER A 292 -10.44 15.71 -4.75
N ARG A 293 -11.06 14.92 -5.64
CA ARG A 293 -11.22 15.26 -7.06
C ARG A 293 -12.04 16.54 -7.27
N ARG A 294 -13.16 16.69 -6.56
CA ARG A 294 -14.06 17.86 -6.70
C ARG A 294 -13.45 19.16 -6.18
N HIS A 295 -12.54 19.07 -5.21
CA HIS A 295 -11.95 20.21 -4.52
C HIS A 295 -10.45 20.38 -4.80
N ALA A 296 -9.97 19.76 -5.88
CA ALA A 296 -8.62 19.92 -6.38
C ALA A 296 -8.37 21.37 -6.80
N THR A 297 -7.22 21.90 -6.40
CA THR A 297 -6.67 23.17 -6.90
C THR A 297 -5.91 22.93 -8.20
N THR A 298 -5.40 23.99 -8.83
CA THR A 298 -4.61 23.91 -10.08
C THR A 298 -3.27 23.17 -9.93
N ASN A 299 -2.85 22.89 -8.69
CA ASN A 299 -1.58 22.23 -8.37
C ASN A 299 -1.78 20.89 -7.65
N ASP A 300 -3.00 20.36 -7.61
CA ASP A 300 -3.29 19.02 -7.09
C ASP A 300 -3.37 18.00 -8.24
N PHE A 301 -2.43 17.07 -8.29
CA PHE A 301 -2.38 15.98 -9.28
C PHE A 301 -2.56 14.65 -8.56
N PHE A 302 -3.33 13.74 -9.13
CA PHE A 302 -3.58 12.43 -8.54
C PHE A 302 -2.84 11.35 -9.33
N ILE A 303 -2.08 10.54 -8.61
CA ILE A 303 -1.33 9.39 -9.11
C ILE A 303 -1.65 8.19 -8.21
N ALA A 304 -1.39 6.96 -8.67
CA ALA A 304 -1.45 5.82 -7.75
C ALA A 304 -0.21 5.80 -6.86
N GLY A 305 -0.34 5.32 -5.62
CA GLY A 305 0.78 5.05 -4.72
C GLY A 305 1.37 3.67 -4.93
N ASP A 306 1.88 3.07 -3.87
CA ASP A 306 2.47 1.74 -3.87
C ASP A 306 1.41 0.62 -3.95
N SER A 307 1.44 -0.30 -4.92
CA SER A 307 2.20 -0.30 -6.19
C SER A 307 1.26 -0.10 -7.39
N GLY A 308 0.20 0.68 -7.21
CA GLY A 308 -0.91 0.81 -8.16
C GLY A 308 -2.24 0.82 -7.43
N ALA A 309 -3.20 0.00 -7.86
CA ALA A 309 -4.48 -0.21 -7.19
C ALA A 309 -4.35 -1.22 -6.03
N GLY A 310 -3.41 -0.97 -5.12
CA GLY A 310 -3.14 -1.76 -3.92
C GLY A 310 -1.66 -2.03 -3.72
N TYR A 311 -1.26 -2.30 -2.48
CA TYR A 311 0.13 -2.55 -2.14
C TYR A 311 0.49 -4.03 -2.33
N LEU A 312 1.38 -4.30 -3.29
CA LEU A 312 2.04 -5.58 -3.47
C LEU A 312 3.49 -5.41 -3.93
N ASN A 313 4.27 -6.50 -3.92
CA ASN A 313 5.62 -6.55 -4.48
C ASN A 313 5.60 -7.14 -5.90
N PRO A 314 5.85 -6.35 -6.95
CA PRO A 314 5.63 -6.79 -8.34
C PRO A 314 6.49 -7.97 -8.75
N ARG A 315 7.76 -8.01 -8.31
CA ARG A 315 8.64 -9.14 -8.61
C ARG A 315 8.16 -10.46 -8.01
N ALA A 316 7.40 -10.41 -6.91
CA ALA A 316 6.76 -11.59 -6.33
C ALA A 316 5.54 -12.07 -7.14
N LEU A 317 5.08 -11.31 -8.14
CA LEU A 317 4.09 -11.82 -9.10
C LEU A 317 4.70 -12.74 -10.16
N THR A 318 6.02 -12.71 -10.37
CA THR A 318 6.73 -13.50 -11.39
C THR A 318 7.69 -14.51 -10.77
N ILE A 319 8.38 -14.15 -9.69
CA ILE A 319 9.25 -15.04 -8.91
C ILE A 319 8.49 -15.48 -7.66
N ARG A 320 7.96 -16.72 -7.69
CA ARG A 320 7.03 -17.24 -6.69
C ARG A 320 7.61 -18.43 -5.96
N ARG A 321 8.37 -18.17 -4.90
CA ARG A 321 9.16 -19.19 -4.19
C ARG A 321 8.31 -20.08 -3.28
N ASP A 322 7.15 -19.58 -2.85
CA ASP A 322 6.31 -20.17 -1.81
C ASP A 322 4.91 -20.57 -2.30
N SER A 323 4.50 -20.16 -3.50
CA SER A 323 3.15 -20.46 -4.01
C SER A 323 3.07 -21.55 -5.07
N ASP A 324 4.13 -21.80 -5.84
CA ASP A 324 4.14 -22.67 -7.04
C ASP A 324 3.09 -22.27 -8.12
N LEU A 325 2.52 -21.07 -8.03
CA LEU A 325 1.50 -20.58 -8.96
C LEU A 325 2.15 -20.03 -10.24
N PRO A 326 1.43 -20.03 -11.38
CA PRO A 326 1.88 -19.32 -12.58
C PRO A 326 1.96 -17.81 -12.32
N SER A 327 2.67 -17.08 -13.19
CA SER A 327 2.77 -15.62 -13.09
C SER A 327 1.38 -14.96 -13.02
N GLY A 328 1.18 -14.12 -12.02
CA GLY A 328 -0.03 -13.33 -11.81
C GLY A 328 0.07 -11.91 -12.33
N LEU A 329 1.15 -11.59 -13.05
CA LEU A 329 1.41 -10.25 -13.56
C LEU A 329 0.26 -9.75 -14.46
N MET A 330 -0.36 -10.65 -15.24
CA MET A 330 -1.50 -10.30 -16.09
C MET A 330 -2.82 -10.07 -15.34
N ALA A 331 -3.05 -10.80 -14.24
CA ALA A 331 -4.14 -10.51 -13.32
C ALA A 331 -3.97 -9.12 -12.72
N TRP A 332 -2.74 -8.77 -12.33
CA TRP A 332 -2.40 -7.45 -11.81
C TRP A 332 -2.63 -6.33 -12.82
N VAL A 333 -2.20 -6.51 -14.08
CA VAL A 333 -2.47 -5.54 -15.17
C VAL A 333 -3.97 -5.31 -15.32
N THR A 334 -4.76 -6.38 -15.41
CA THR A 334 -6.22 -6.29 -15.61
C THR A 334 -6.90 -5.57 -14.45
N HIS A 335 -6.50 -5.89 -13.22
CA HIS A 335 -6.98 -5.23 -12.00
C HIS A 335 -6.69 -3.72 -12.00
N ASN A 336 -5.47 -3.33 -12.36
CA ASN A 336 -5.08 -1.92 -12.40
C ASN A 336 -5.76 -1.16 -13.54
N GLN A 337 -5.86 -1.74 -14.74
CA GLN A 337 -6.51 -1.09 -15.88
C GLN A 337 -7.94 -0.65 -15.54
N ARG A 338 -8.69 -1.46 -14.78
CA ARG A 338 -10.03 -1.09 -14.31
C ARG A 338 -10.02 0.19 -13.47
N TYR A 339 -9.16 0.24 -12.46
CA TYR A 339 -9.07 1.38 -11.54
C TYR A 339 -8.46 2.62 -12.20
N PHE A 340 -7.42 2.46 -13.00
CA PHE A 340 -6.75 3.56 -13.69
C PHE A 340 -7.69 4.20 -14.72
N ALA A 341 -8.50 3.40 -15.43
CA ALA A 341 -9.55 3.92 -16.32
C ALA A 341 -10.65 4.67 -15.54
N GLN A 342 -11.09 4.13 -14.39
CA GLN A 342 -12.11 4.80 -13.57
C GLN A 342 -11.62 6.15 -13.01
N TRP A 343 -10.33 6.28 -12.68
CA TRP A 343 -9.79 7.44 -11.98
C TRP A 343 -8.87 8.33 -12.85
N ASP A 344 -8.83 8.10 -14.16
CA ASP A 344 -7.97 8.82 -15.12
C ASP A 344 -6.52 8.94 -14.64
N LEU A 345 -5.94 7.78 -14.31
CA LEU A 345 -4.57 7.65 -13.86
C LEU A 345 -3.70 7.06 -14.96
N ASP A 346 -2.44 7.47 -15.00
CA ASP A 346 -1.40 6.92 -15.88
C ASP A 346 -0.01 6.90 -15.22
N ILE A 347 0.07 7.20 -13.91
CA ILE A 347 1.32 7.19 -13.14
C ILE A 347 1.12 6.36 -11.88
N THR A 348 2.04 5.44 -11.63
CA THR A 348 2.27 4.76 -10.35
C THR A 348 3.47 5.43 -9.71
N GLY A 349 3.23 6.21 -8.66
CA GLY A 349 4.24 7.02 -8.00
C GLY A 349 5.28 6.22 -7.20
N PHE A 350 5.00 4.95 -6.90
CA PHE A 350 5.98 4.06 -6.26
C PHE A 350 5.72 2.59 -6.62
N VAL A 351 6.66 1.94 -7.28
CA VAL A 351 6.66 0.51 -7.55
C VAL A 351 7.47 -0.14 -6.43
N LEU A 352 6.78 -0.52 -5.34
CA LEU A 352 7.40 -1.02 -4.11
C LEU A 352 7.74 -2.50 -4.23
N ASP A 353 9.01 -2.78 -4.53
CA ASP A 353 9.51 -4.15 -4.74
C ASP A 353 9.74 -4.93 -3.43
N GLY A 354 9.98 -4.25 -2.31
CA GLY A 354 10.15 -4.84 -0.98
C GLY A 354 11.02 -6.11 -0.96
N ALA A 355 10.56 -7.14 -0.25
CA ALA A 355 11.26 -8.44 -0.15
C ALA A 355 11.14 -9.30 -1.43
N GLY A 356 10.32 -8.89 -2.42
CA GLY A 356 10.25 -9.54 -3.73
C GLY A 356 11.52 -9.37 -4.58
N GLY A 357 12.32 -8.34 -4.28
CA GLY A 357 13.50 -7.94 -5.04
C GLY A 357 13.15 -7.09 -6.25
N ALA A 358 14.17 -6.49 -6.88
CA ALA A 358 13.99 -5.49 -7.94
C ALA A 358 13.17 -6.00 -9.14
N SER A 359 12.22 -5.17 -9.55
CA SER A 359 11.52 -5.27 -10.81
C SER A 359 12.51 -5.23 -11.97
N THR A 360 12.22 -6.02 -13.00
CA THR A 360 12.99 -6.12 -14.25
C THR A 360 12.17 -5.54 -15.41
N GLY A 361 12.73 -5.55 -16.61
CA GLY A 361 12.00 -5.14 -17.82
C GLY A 361 10.68 -5.88 -18.03
N LEU A 362 10.51 -7.10 -17.50
CA LEU A 362 9.24 -7.83 -17.55
C LEU A 362 8.14 -7.13 -16.72
N GLU A 363 8.45 -6.78 -15.47
CA GLU A 363 7.52 -6.08 -14.59
C GLU A 363 7.22 -4.69 -15.15
N TYR A 364 8.23 -3.93 -15.57
CA TYR A 364 8.02 -2.60 -16.16
C TYR A 364 7.18 -2.64 -17.45
N ALA A 365 7.37 -3.65 -18.31
CA ALA A 365 6.53 -3.84 -19.50
C ALA A 365 5.06 -4.11 -19.15
N ALA A 366 4.77 -4.76 -18.02
CA ALA A 366 3.41 -4.93 -17.53
C ALA A 366 2.82 -3.60 -17.01
N TYR A 367 3.60 -2.83 -16.24
CA TYR A 367 3.18 -1.50 -15.77
C TYR A 367 2.92 -0.54 -16.92
N ALA A 368 3.69 -0.60 -18.00
CA ALA A 368 3.48 0.22 -19.21
C ALA A 368 2.06 0.14 -19.78
N ARG A 369 1.32 -0.95 -19.50
CA ARG A 369 -0.03 -1.18 -20.02
C ARG A 369 -1.13 -0.42 -19.28
N PHE A 370 -0.83 0.16 -18.13
CA PHE A 370 -1.80 0.93 -17.33
C PHE A 370 -1.20 2.20 -16.72
N SER A 371 0.12 2.28 -16.58
CA SER A 371 0.86 3.43 -16.05
C SER A 371 1.92 3.96 -17.04
N PRO A 372 1.55 4.29 -18.29
CA PRO A 372 2.51 4.73 -19.30
C PRO A 372 3.09 6.13 -19.04
N GLY A 373 2.49 6.93 -18.14
CA GLY A 373 2.93 8.29 -17.83
C GLY A 373 4.21 8.35 -17.01
N GLY A 374 4.49 7.31 -16.20
CA GLY A 374 5.75 7.17 -15.47
C GLY A 374 5.63 6.27 -14.24
N LEU A 375 6.79 5.87 -13.70
CA LEU A 375 6.90 5.03 -12.51
C LEU A 375 7.93 5.60 -11.53
N GLY A 376 7.54 5.82 -10.27
CA GLY A 376 8.53 5.90 -9.20
C GLY A 376 9.02 4.49 -8.86
N THR A 377 10.32 4.29 -8.64
CA THR A 377 10.89 2.95 -8.42
C THR A 377 11.68 2.86 -7.11
N HIS A 378 11.91 1.65 -6.61
CA HIS A 378 12.58 1.46 -5.32
C HIS A 378 14.10 1.28 -5.44
N PHE A 379 14.56 0.44 -6.38
CA PHE A 379 15.95 -0.06 -6.41
C PHE A 379 16.78 0.42 -7.61
N GLU A 380 16.23 1.27 -8.48
CA GLU A 380 17.02 1.85 -9.58
C GLU A 380 18.04 2.87 -9.07
N GLU A 381 19.17 2.99 -9.76
CA GLU A 381 20.24 3.93 -9.38
C GLU A 381 19.93 5.38 -9.75
N GLY A 382 19.05 5.58 -10.73
CA GLY A 382 18.68 6.90 -11.25
C GLY A 382 17.56 6.80 -12.29
N PRO A 383 17.18 7.93 -12.91
CA PRO A 383 16.14 7.94 -13.94
C PRO A 383 16.49 7.02 -15.12
N ALA A 384 15.52 6.24 -15.58
CA ALA A 384 15.67 5.30 -16.68
C ALA A 384 14.44 5.27 -17.59
N LEU A 385 14.56 4.63 -18.75
CA LEU A 385 13.49 4.45 -19.72
C LEU A 385 13.30 2.96 -20.04
N HIS A 386 12.18 2.37 -19.62
CA HIS A 386 11.86 0.96 -19.86
C HIS A 386 10.71 0.84 -20.84
N GLY A 387 10.97 0.38 -22.06
CA GLY A 387 9.92 0.21 -23.07
C GLY A 387 9.13 1.50 -23.35
N GLY A 388 9.78 2.67 -23.26
CA GLY A 388 9.16 3.98 -23.42
C GLY A 388 8.51 4.56 -22.16
N VAL A 389 8.49 3.84 -21.03
CA VAL A 389 8.00 4.34 -19.75
C VAL A 389 9.15 4.99 -18.97
N PRO A 390 9.06 6.29 -18.63
CA PRO A 390 10.05 6.95 -17.80
C PRO A 390 9.92 6.47 -16.35
N THR A 391 11.07 6.25 -15.72
CA THR A 391 11.17 5.74 -14.36
C THR A 391 12.15 6.58 -13.57
N CYS A 392 11.96 6.69 -12.26
CA CYS A 392 12.87 7.42 -11.36
C CYS A 392 12.81 6.80 -9.97
N PRO A 393 13.95 6.51 -9.33
CA PRO A 393 13.93 6.03 -7.96
C PRO A 393 13.34 7.09 -7.04
N GLU A 394 12.42 6.69 -6.18
CA GLU A 394 11.91 7.53 -5.12
C GLU A 394 13.01 7.79 -4.08
N GLN A 395 12.97 8.97 -3.49
CA GLN A 395 13.90 9.34 -2.44
C GLN A 395 13.15 10.01 -1.29
N ASP A 396 13.15 9.35 -0.13
CA ASP A 396 12.59 9.87 1.11
C ASP A 396 13.19 11.22 1.48
N LEU A 397 12.32 12.17 1.83
CA LEU A 397 12.69 13.44 2.46
C LEU A 397 12.60 13.33 3.99
N PRO A 398 13.60 13.84 4.72
CA PRO A 398 13.53 14.00 6.17
C PRO A 398 12.31 14.82 6.63
N ASP A 399 11.80 14.51 7.81
CA ASP A 399 10.64 15.20 8.39
C ASP A 399 10.86 16.71 8.65
N ALA A 400 12.08 17.09 9.03
CA ALA A 400 12.39 18.49 9.32
C ALA A 400 12.58 19.27 8.01
N VAL A 401 11.85 20.38 7.86
CA VAL A 401 11.88 21.26 6.67
C VAL A 401 13.31 21.62 6.25
N ASP A 402 14.15 22.02 7.22
CA ASP A 402 15.55 22.37 6.98
C ASP A 402 16.34 21.20 6.41
N ALA A 403 16.19 20.01 6.99
CA ALA A 403 16.92 18.82 6.54
C ALA A 403 16.44 18.34 5.16
N ALA A 404 15.14 18.46 4.86
CA ALA A 404 14.59 18.17 3.55
C ALA A 404 15.14 19.13 2.47
N ALA A 405 15.16 20.43 2.76
CA ALA A 405 15.76 21.42 1.86
C ALA A 405 17.26 21.17 1.64
N GLU A 406 18.02 20.89 2.69
CA GLU A 406 19.45 20.55 2.55
C GLU A 406 19.69 19.28 1.72
N ARG A 407 18.84 18.25 1.86
CA ARG A 407 18.92 17.03 1.05
C ARG A 407 18.71 17.31 -0.44
N LEU A 408 17.70 18.12 -0.78
CA LEU A 408 17.43 18.53 -2.16
C LEU A 408 18.60 19.35 -2.73
N ALA A 409 19.13 20.30 -1.95
CA ALA A 409 20.27 21.11 -2.37
C ALA A 409 21.54 20.27 -2.59
N ALA A 410 21.82 19.32 -1.71
CA ALA A 410 22.94 18.40 -1.84
C ALA A 410 22.83 17.54 -3.11
N TYR A 411 21.62 17.05 -3.41
CA TYR A 411 21.37 16.31 -4.65
C TYR A 411 21.56 17.19 -5.89
N GLY A 412 21.01 18.41 -5.89
CA GLY A 412 21.15 19.36 -7.00
C GLY A 412 22.61 19.70 -7.31
N ARG A 413 23.42 20.00 -6.27
CA ARG A 413 24.86 20.26 -6.44
C ARG A 413 25.62 19.06 -7.01
N LYS A 414 25.24 17.83 -6.63
CA LYS A 414 25.88 16.61 -7.12
C LYS A 414 25.58 16.35 -8.60
N HIS A 415 24.47 16.88 -9.14
CA HIS A 415 24.00 16.62 -10.50
C HIS A 415 23.87 17.92 -11.32
N ALA A 416 24.80 18.85 -11.15
CA ALA A 416 24.74 20.18 -11.79
C ALA A 416 25.08 20.18 -13.30
N ASP A 417 25.67 19.11 -13.83
CA ASP A 417 26.16 19.03 -15.21
C ASP A 417 25.05 18.80 -16.27
N GLY A 418 23.78 18.80 -15.86
CA GLY A 418 22.64 18.59 -16.75
C GLY A 418 21.29 18.69 -16.02
N PRO A 419 20.17 18.34 -16.68
CA PRO A 419 18.89 18.15 -16.02
C PRO A 419 18.98 17.07 -14.94
N ALA A 420 18.62 17.42 -13.71
CA ALA A 420 18.60 16.50 -12.56
C ALA A 420 17.16 16.26 -12.11
N PHE A 421 16.84 15.05 -11.69
CA PHE A 421 15.47 14.64 -11.36
C PHE A 421 15.41 14.02 -9.97
N PHE A 422 14.69 14.68 -9.05
CA PHE A 422 14.46 14.18 -7.69
C PHE A 422 12.98 13.88 -7.47
N TRP A 423 12.64 12.59 -7.42
CA TRP A 423 11.30 12.13 -7.07
C TRP A 423 11.17 12.05 -5.55
N ALA A 424 10.70 13.14 -4.94
CA ALA A 424 10.70 13.36 -3.51
C ALA A 424 9.51 12.67 -2.83
N ARG A 425 9.77 11.57 -2.13
CA ARG A 425 8.77 10.90 -1.30
C ARG A 425 8.71 11.51 0.09
N SER A 426 7.50 11.71 0.60
CA SER A 426 7.30 11.95 2.03
C SER A 426 5.96 11.38 2.51
N ILE A 427 5.94 11.00 3.79
CA ILE A 427 4.85 10.25 4.43
C ILE A 427 3.91 11.24 5.11
N LEU A 428 2.65 11.30 4.66
CA LEU A 428 1.55 12.03 5.33
C LEU A 428 1.90 13.47 5.76
N LYS A 429 2.67 14.21 4.94
CA LYS A 429 2.98 15.63 5.16
C LYS A 429 1.87 16.55 4.66
N SER A 430 1.67 17.66 5.37
CA SER A 430 0.68 18.67 5.00
C SER A 430 1.17 19.53 3.83
N PRO A 431 0.26 20.12 3.02
CA PRO A 431 0.63 21.08 1.98
C PRO A 431 1.51 22.23 2.48
N THR A 432 1.28 22.72 3.71
CA THR A 432 2.14 23.73 4.35
C THR A 432 3.60 23.26 4.45
N TRP A 433 3.84 22.00 4.79
CA TRP A 433 5.20 21.47 4.88
C TRP A 433 5.93 21.49 3.53
N TYR A 434 5.25 21.10 2.43
CA TYR A 434 5.85 21.12 1.09
C TYR A 434 6.19 22.52 0.60
N ARG A 435 5.29 23.49 0.85
CA ARG A 435 5.57 24.91 0.60
C ARG A 435 6.81 25.35 1.39
N ASP A 436 6.86 25.04 2.68
CA ASP A 436 7.95 25.48 3.56
C ASP A 436 9.30 24.87 3.15
N VAL A 437 9.33 23.62 2.66
CA VAL A 437 10.54 23.01 2.07
C VAL A 437 10.99 23.78 0.84
N SER A 438 10.06 24.11 -0.07
CA SER A 438 10.37 24.85 -1.30
C SER A 438 10.89 26.26 -1.00
N ASP A 439 10.23 26.97 -0.08
CA ASP A 439 10.64 28.31 0.36
C ASP A 439 12.00 28.25 1.08
N ARG A 440 12.21 27.22 1.90
CA ARG A 440 13.48 27.02 2.61
C ARG A 440 14.62 26.78 1.63
N LEU A 441 14.42 25.90 0.65
CA LEU A 441 15.41 25.60 -0.38
C LEU A 441 15.80 26.89 -1.12
N ARG A 442 14.81 27.67 -1.58
CA ARG A 442 15.05 28.95 -2.27
C ARG A 442 15.78 29.98 -1.41
N SER A 443 15.43 30.07 -0.12
CA SER A 443 16.01 31.06 0.79
C SER A 443 17.46 30.75 1.21
N ARG A 444 17.81 29.46 1.36
CA ARG A 444 19.14 29.03 1.83
C ARG A 444 20.11 28.70 0.72
N HIS A 445 19.61 28.30 -0.45
CA HIS A 445 20.41 27.92 -1.61
C HIS A 445 19.99 28.73 -2.84
N PRO A 446 20.11 30.09 -2.81
CA PRO A 446 19.69 30.96 -3.92
C PRO A 446 20.52 30.74 -5.20
N GLU A 447 21.66 30.06 -5.10
CA GLU A 447 22.50 29.66 -6.24
C GLU A 447 21.96 28.46 -7.02
N LEU A 448 21.03 27.70 -6.43
CA LEU A 448 20.48 26.50 -7.05
C LEU A 448 19.34 26.85 -8.01
N ASP A 449 19.49 26.53 -9.30
CA ASP A 449 18.39 26.59 -10.26
C ASP A 449 17.54 25.33 -10.15
N PHE A 450 16.34 25.46 -9.59
CA PHE A 450 15.41 24.35 -9.39
C PHE A 450 13.97 24.74 -9.72
N GLU A 451 13.19 23.75 -10.14
CA GLU A 451 11.76 23.89 -10.40
C GLU A 451 10.99 22.72 -9.75
N VAL A 452 9.95 23.05 -8.97
CA VAL A 452 9.00 22.05 -8.48
C VAL A 452 7.91 21.89 -9.54
N VAL A 453 7.78 20.68 -10.08
CA VAL A 453 6.91 20.41 -11.24
C VAL A 453 5.85 19.36 -10.92
N ALA A 454 4.75 19.38 -11.68
CA ALA A 454 3.72 18.37 -11.61
C ALA A 454 4.28 16.97 -11.99
N PRO A 455 3.73 15.86 -11.45
CA PRO A 455 4.20 14.50 -11.76
C PRO A 455 4.25 14.19 -13.26
N CYS A 456 3.24 14.62 -14.04
CA CYS A 456 3.22 14.40 -15.49
C CYS A 456 4.31 15.18 -16.24
N THR A 457 4.64 16.39 -15.78
CA THR A 457 5.78 17.15 -16.29
C THR A 457 7.10 16.49 -15.89
N PHE A 458 7.25 16.09 -14.63
CA PHE A 458 8.45 15.45 -14.11
C PHE A 458 8.87 14.23 -14.95
N PHE A 459 7.97 13.26 -15.09
CA PHE A 459 8.23 12.04 -15.87
C PHE A 459 8.31 12.30 -17.37
N GLY A 460 7.54 13.28 -17.88
CA GLY A 460 7.62 13.70 -19.28
C GLY A 460 8.99 14.27 -19.67
N LEU A 461 9.59 15.07 -18.79
CA LEU A 461 10.94 15.60 -18.98
C LEU A 461 12.00 14.50 -18.91
N ILE A 462 11.85 13.50 -18.02
CA ILE A 462 12.73 12.32 -18.01
C ILE A 462 12.68 11.59 -19.34
N ARG A 463 11.46 11.31 -19.84
CA ARG A 463 11.27 10.65 -21.15
C ARG A 463 12.00 11.42 -22.25
N LEU A 464 11.77 12.73 -22.34
CA LEU A 464 12.37 13.57 -23.37
C LEU A 464 13.91 13.62 -23.29
N THR A 465 14.47 13.66 -22.08
CA THR A 465 15.93 13.60 -21.88
C THR A 465 16.51 12.27 -22.36
N LEU A 466 15.89 11.14 -21.99
CA LEU A 466 16.44 9.80 -22.25
C LEU A 466 16.19 9.29 -23.67
N GLU A 467 15.10 9.68 -24.33
CA GLU A 467 14.85 9.34 -25.75
C GLU A 467 15.87 10.00 -26.70
N ARG A 468 16.50 11.09 -26.27
CA ARG A 468 17.46 11.85 -27.08
C ARG A 468 18.91 11.47 -26.84
N THR A 469 19.22 10.81 -25.73
CA THR A 469 20.56 10.27 -25.49
C THR A 469 20.73 9.03 -26.35
N PRO A 470 21.67 9.00 -27.33
CA PRO A 470 21.95 7.77 -28.05
C PRO A 470 22.35 6.71 -27.02
N THR A 471 21.67 5.56 -27.01
CA THR A 471 22.11 4.41 -26.23
C THR A 471 23.52 4.01 -26.71
N GLU A 472 24.55 4.45 -26.00
CA GLU A 472 25.88 3.87 -26.11
C GLU A 472 25.79 2.41 -25.65
N GLY A 473 25.74 1.46 -26.59
CA GLY A 473 25.76 0.04 -26.26
C GLY A 473 25.09 -0.95 -27.22
N GLY A 474 24.50 -0.51 -28.34
CA GLY A 474 24.03 -1.42 -29.38
C GLY A 474 25.14 -1.85 -30.33
N ILE A 475 25.91 -2.89 -29.98
CA ILE A 475 26.72 -3.61 -30.97
C ILE A 475 25.75 -4.33 -31.93
N ARG A 476 25.92 -4.06 -33.23
CA ARG A 476 25.21 -4.67 -34.35
C ARG A 476 25.41 -6.18 -34.42
#